data_AF-A0AAV9TPZ2-F1
#
_entry.id   AF-A0AAV9TPZ2-F1
#
_cell.length_a   1.000
_cell.length_b   1.000
_cell.length_c   1.000
_cell.angle_alpha   90.00
_cell.angle_beta   90.00
_cell.angle_gamma   90.00
#
_symmetry.space_group_name_H-M   'P 1'
#
loop_
_entity.id
_entity.type
_entity.pdbx_description
1 polymer ?
#
loop_
_entity_poly.entity_id
_entity_poly.type
_entity_poly.pdbx_seq_one_letter_code
_entity_poly.pdbx_strand_id
1 'polypeptide(L)'
;MTPADTQKGLESKKQQSCSLLGQLAGDLAAGAVSAMLISPAITILDRAVVERTTTGRPLIRGLVSQLRSAIRRPRGFFLTRPLGIVWTLYAATYVTANAATTVAERYDGAVAVGTATFASTLLVNVPLGVWKDLRFAEIFGSGASLEAGKAVTTTAPRGLPRAATATFLLRDAVTIFGSFTLPGWVSSAIPDSVMVSSHAKTTITQLTVPVVSQLVASPIHLIALDYYERQTRLPLSNRVARTRGHVPSTVVMRCVRIIPAFGIGCLANLELRTFFQGWASRMT
;
A
#
# COMPACT_ATOMS: atom_id res chain seq x y z
N MET A 1 -12.54 10.52 -47.52
CA MET A 1 -12.05 9.68 -46.40
C MET A 1 -10.71 9.12 -46.81
N THR A 2 -9.64 9.53 -46.12
CA THR A 2 -8.29 9.08 -46.47
C THR A 2 -8.01 7.69 -45.88
N PRO A 3 -7.05 6.92 -46.42
CA PRO A 3 -6.62 5.64 -45.82
C PRO A 3 -6.21 5.78 -44.36
N ALA A 4 -5.67 6.94 -43.98
CA ALA A 4 -5.26 7.28 -42.61
C ALA A 4 -6.46 7.39 -41.64
N ASP A 5 -7.60 7.93 -42.08
CA ASP A 5 -8.82 8.00 -41.26
C ASP A 5 -9.44 6.62 -41.04
N THR A 6 -9.30 5.74 -42.03
CA THR A 6 -9.76 4.34 -41.96
C THR A 6 -8.89 3.51 -41.03
N GLN A 7 -7.57 3.78 -41.01
CA GLN A 7 -6.60 3.11 -40.14
C GLN A 7 -6.74 3.57 -38.68
N LYS A 8 -6.97 4.88 -38.43
CA LYS A 8 -7.32 5.41 -37.11
C LYS A 8 -8.65 4.85 -36.58
N GLY A 9 -9.63 4.68 -37.46
CA GLY A 9 -10.91 4.04 -37.14
C GLY A 9 -10.75 2.55 -36.81
N LEU A 10 -9.86 1.83 -37.49
CA LEU A 10 -9.55 0.42 -37.19
C LEU A 10 -8.75 0.26 -35.90
N GLU A 11 -7.77 1.11 -35.61
CA GLU A 11 -7.01 1.06 -34.36
C GLU A 11 -7.88 1.41 -33.14
N SER A 12 -8.74 2.43 -33.26
CA SER A 12 -9.74 2.76 -32.23
C SER A 12 -10.68 1.58 -31.94
N LYS A 13 -11.12 0.86 -32.99
CA LYS A 13 -12.00 -0.31 -32.86
C LYS A 13 -11.29 -1.57 -32.33
N LYS A 14 -9.99 -1.72 -32.63
CA LYS A 14 -9.15 -2.83 -32.13
C LYS A 14 -8.76 -2.64 -30.66
N GLN A 15 -8.53 -1.40 -30.23
CA GLN A 15 -8.33 -1.05 -28.82
C GLN A 15 -9.62 -1.27 -27.99
N GLN A 16 -10.80 -1.08 -28.60
CA GLN A 16 -12.12 -1.27 -27.98
C GLN A 16 -12.57 -2.72 -27.80
N SER A 17 -11.87 -3.71 -28.37
CA SER A 17 -12.35 -5.10 -28.45
C SER A 17 -11.85 -6.02 -27.32
N CYS A 18 -11.09 -5.53 -26.35
CA CYS A 18 -10.73 -6.35 -25.19
C CYS A 18 -11.96 -6.50 -24.27
N SER A 19 -12.40 -7.75 -24.06
CA SER A 19 -13.50 -8.03 -23.13
C SER A 19 -13.15 -7.49 -21.74
N LEU A 20 -14.10 -6.80 -21.09
CA LEU A 20 -13.94 -6.29 -19.73
C LEU A 20 -13.45 -7.41 -18.78
N LEU A 21 -13.96 -8.62 -18.98
CA LEU A 21 -13.57 -9.80 -18.23
C LEU A 21 -12.08 -10.12 -18.39
N GLY A 22 -11.52 -9.98 -19.60
CA GLY A 22 -10.10 -10.22 -19.88
C GLY A 22 -9.20 -9.17 -19.21
N GLN A 23 -9.63 -7.91 -19.20
CA GLN A 23 -8.92 -6.83 -18.49
C GLN A 23 -8.93 -7.06 -16.98
N LEU A 24 -10.09 -7.40 -16.40
CA LEU A 24 -10.23 -7.69 -14.97
C LEU A 24 -9.48 -8.96 -14.56
N ALA A 25 -9.41 -9.98 -15.42
CA ALA A 25 -8.58 -11.16 -15.19
C ALA A 25 -7.09 -10.79 -15.17
N GLY A 26 -6.66 -9.89 -16.08
CA GLY A 26 -5.31 -9.33 -16.06
C GLY A 26 -5.02 -8.51 -14.81
N ASP A 27 -5.98 -7.71 -14.36
CA ASP A 27 -5.91 -6.92 -13.12
C ASP A 27 -5.73 -7.82 -11.89
N LEU A 28 -6.49 -8.92 -11.83
CA LEU A 28 -6.43 -9.93 -10.78
C LEU A 28 -5.05 -10.61 -10.77
N ALA A 29 -4.59 -11.09 -11.92
CA ALA A 29 -3.30 -11.77 -12.07
C ALA A 29 -2.14 -10.85 -11.69
N ALA A 30 -2.13 -9.62 -12.21
CA ALA A 30 -1.11 -8.63 -11.90
C ALA A 30 -1.03 -8.35 -10.40
N GLY A 31 -2.17 -8.08 -9.76
CA GLY A 31 -2.21 -7.78 -8.33
C GLY A 31 -1.77 -8.97 -7.46
N ALA A 32 -2.23 -10.18 -7.78
CA ALA A 32 -1.88 -11.39 -7.04
C ALA A 32 -0.39 -11.75 -7.14
N VAL A 33 0.18 -11.67 -8.35
CA VAL A 33 1.60 -11.97 -8.60
C VAL A 33 2.51 -10.90 -7.98
N SER A 34 2.14 -9.63 -8.11
CA SER A 34 2.88 -8.52 -7.50
C SER A 34 2.89 -8.62 -5.98
N ALA A 35 1.75 -8.96 -5.38
CA ALA A 35 1.67 -9.21 -3.94
C ALA A 35 2.54 -10.39 -3.52
N MET A 36 2.58 -11.47 -4.29
CA MET A 36 3.46 -12.63 -4.00
C MET A 36 4.93 -12.23 -3.99
N LEU A 37 5.36 -11.37 -4.93
CA LEU A 37 6.74 -10.90 -5.04
C LEU A 37 7.19 -10.13 -3.77
N ILE A 38 6.33 -9.26 -3.23
CA ILE A 38 6.68 -8.35 -2.14
C ILE A 38 6.37 -8.89 -0.74
N SER A 39 5.46 -9.88 -0.63
CA SER A 39 4.99 -10.41 0.66
C SER A 39 6.11 -10.95 1.56
N PRO A 40 7.13 -11.68 1.06
CA PRO A 40 8.27 -12.13 1.87
C PRO A 40 8.98 -10.98 2.58
N ALA A 41 9.33 -9.93 1.84
CA ALA A 41 10.07 -8.79 2.38
C ALA A 41 9.25 -8.05 3.43
N ILE A 42 7.98 -7.80 3.16
CA ILE A 42 7.09 -7.09 4.09
C ILE A 42 6.84 -7.92 5.36
N THR A 43 6.63 -9.23 5.22
CA THR A 43 6.43 -10.12 6.38
C THR A 43 7.62 -10.08 7.33
N ILE A 44 8.84 -10.11 6.78
CA ILE A 44 10.08 -10.02 7.59
C ILE A 44 10.17 -8.66 8.28
N LEU A 45 9.90 -7.57 7.56
CA LEU A 45 9.93 -6.22 8.13
C LEU A 45 8.89 -6.03 9.23
N ASP A 46 7.65 -6.44 8.99
CA ASP A 46 6.57 -6.31 9.96
C ASP A 46 6.80 -7.13 11.20
N ARG A 47 7.28 -8.36 11.04
CA ARG A 47 7.71 -9.19 12.16
C ARG A 47 8.82 -8.51 12.96
N ALA A 48 9.85 -7.99 12.30
CA ALA A 48 10.96 -7.33 12.98
C ALA A 48 10.50 -6.11 13.80
N VAL A 49 9.55 -5.34 13.29
CA VAL A 49 8.98 -4.21 14.04
C VAL A 49 8.22 -4.67 15.28
N VAL A 50 7.35 -5.67 15.14
CA VAL A 50 6.57 -6.22 16.27
C VAL A 50 7.50 -6.82 17.33
N GLU A 51 8.52 -7.57 16.91
CA GLU A 51 9.53 -8.13 17.81
C GLU A 51 10.38 -7.04 18.51
N ARG A 52 10.72 -5.95 17.83
CA ARG A 52 11.42 -4.80 18.45
C ARG A 52 10.57 -4.17 19.54
N THR A 53 9.28 -3.96 19.28
CA THR A 53 8.37 -3.35 20.25
C THR A 53 8.10 -4.22 21.48
N THR A 54 8.20 -5.55 21.34
CA THR A 54 7.86 -6.51 22.39
C THR A 54 9.08 -6.98 23.18
N THR A 55 10.24 -7.13 22.54
CA THR A 55 11.45 -7.72 23.14
C THR A 55 12.59 -6.71 23.32
N GLY A 56 12.48 -5.50 22.76
CA GLY A 56 13.55 -4.49 22.79
C GLY A 56 14.80 -4.85 21.98
N ARG A 57 14.81 -5.98 21.25
CA ARG A 57 15.97 -6.45 20.49
C ARG A 57 16.26 -5.56 19.28
N PRO A 58 17.54 -5.44 18.85
CA PRO A 58 17.90 -4.65 17.67
C PRO A 58 17.30 -5.23 16.38
N LEU A 59 16.64 -4.38 15.58
CA LEU A 59 15.94 -4.75 14.33
C LEU A 59 16.81 -5.53 13.36
N ILE A 60 18.05 -5.09 13.18
CA ILE A 60 18.98 -5.66 12.19
C ILE A 60 19.34 -7.11 12.53
N ARG A 61 19.54 -7.43 13.82
CA ARG A 61 19.79 -8.82 14.25
C ARG A 61 18.57 -9.72 14.02
N GLY A 62 17.37 -9.20 14.25
CA GLY A 62 16.12 -9.88 13.92
C GLY A 62 16.01 -10.17 12.42
N LEU A 63 16.14 -9.14 11.59
CA LEU A 63 16.12 -9.22 10.11
C LEU A 63 17.11 -10.25 9.56
N VAL A 64 18.37 -10.22 9.99
CA VAL A 64 19.42 -11.14 9.52
C VAL A 64 19.11 -12.59 9.91
N SER A 65 18.60 -12.82 11.13
CA SER A 65 18.21 -14.15 11.59
C SER A 65 17.04 -14.72 10.77
N GLN A 66 16.05 -13.86 10.46
CA GLN A 66 14.89 -14.27 9.66
C GLN A 66 15.27 -14.52 8.20
N LEU A 67 16.09 -13.67 7.59
CA LEU A 67 16.59 -13.89 6.23
C LEU A 67 17.39 -15.21 6.15
N ARG A 68 18.26 -15.47 7.13
CA ARG A 68 19.00 -16.74 7.21
C ARG A 68 18.06 -17.95 7.37
N SER A 69 16.98 -17.81 8.12
CA SER A 69 15.99 -18.88 8.32
C SER A 69 15.12 -19.10 7.08
N ALA A 70 14.73 -18.03 6.37
CA ALA A 70 13.99 -18.08 5.12
C ALA A 70 14.81 -18.78 4.01
N ILE A 71 16.11 -18.50 3.93
CA ILE A 71 17.04 -19.16 3.00
C ILE A 71 17.20 -20.64 3.36
N ARG A 72 17.28 -20.99 4.65
CA ARG A 72 17.49 -22.38 5.11
C ARG A 72 16.24 -23.25 5.02
N ARG A 73 15.02 -22.70 5.04
CA ARG A 73 13.76 -23.46 4.98
C ARG A 73 12.70 -22.75 4.11
N PRO A 74 12.87 -22.72 2.78
CA PRO A 74 11.99 -21.96 1.89
C PRO A 74 10.55 -22.45 1.90
N ARG A 75 10.30 -23.77 1.78
CA ARG A 75 8.93 -24.33 1.73
C ARG A 75 8.11 -24.05 3.00
N GLY A 76 8.76 -24.09 4.16
CA GLY A 76 8.12 -23.76 5.43
C GLY A 76 7.87 -22.26 5.61
N PHE A 77 8.62 -21.40 4.92
CA PHE A 77 8.48 -19.94 4.97
C PHE A 77 7.35 -19.44 4.06
N PHE A 78 7.27 -19.97 2.83
CA PHE A 78 6.28 -19.58 1.82
C PHE A 78 4.83 -20.04 2.10
N LEU A 79 4.61 -20.95 3.04
CA LEU A 79 3.26 -21.43 3.41
C LEU A 79 2.84 -21.04 4.84
N THR A 80 3.47 -20.01 5.42
CA THR A 80 3.11 -19.58 6.79
C THR A 80 1.91 -18.64 6.82
N ARG A 81 1.12 -18.72 7.91
CA ARG A 81 -0.02 -17.82 8.17
C ARG A 81 0.33 -16.31 8.03
N PRO A 82 1.45 -15.80 8.58
CA PRO A 82 1.83 -14.38 8.44
C PRO A 82 2.02 -13.93 7.00
N LEU A 83 2.64 -14.78 6.17
CA LEU A 83 2.82 -14.48 4.75
C LEU A 83 1.48 -14.40 4.03
N GLY A 84 0.57 -15.35 4.28
CA GLY A 84 -0.77 -15.35 3.70
C GLY A 84 -1.58 -14.10 4.07
N ILE A 85 -1.44 -13.60 5.30
CA ILE A 85 -2.08 -12.36 5.76
C ILE A 85 -1.56 -11.15 4.97
N VAL A 86 -0.23 -11.01 4.86
CA VAL A 86 0.40 -9.91 4.10
C VAL A 86 0.04 -10.01 2.62
N TRP A 87 0.10 -11.20 2.04
CA TRP A 87 -0.28 -11.43 0.66
C TRP A 87 -1.73 -11.03 0.41
N THR A 88 -2.66 -11.43 1.29
CA THR A 88 -4.08 -11.09 1.16
C THR A 88 -4.30 -9.57 1.18
N LEU A 89 -3.66 -8.86 2.11
CA LEU A 89 -3.74 -7.39 2.18
C LEU A 89 -3.30 -6.74 0.87
N TYR A 90 -2.10 -7.06 0.38
CA TYR A 90 -1.53 -6.37 -0.77
C TYR A 90 -2.14 -6.84 -2.09
N ALA A 91 -2.50 -8.12 -2.21
CA ALA A 91 -3.23 -8.63 -3.36
C ALA A 91 -4.58 -7.92 -3.48
N ALA A 92 -5.37 -7.88 -2.40
CA ALA A 92 -6.66 -7.17 -2.41
C ALA A 92 -6.48 -5.68 -2.74
N THR A 93 -5.43 -5.03 -2.21
CA THR A 93 -5.15 -3.62 -2.48
C THR A 93 -4.83 -3.37 -3.95
N TYR A 94 -3.89 -4.12 -4.53
CA TYR A 94 -3.50 -3.95 -5.93
C TYR A 94 -4.62 -4.32 -6.90
N VAL A 95 -5.31 -5.44 -6.65
CA VAL A 95 -6.44 -5.87 -7.48
C VAL A 95 -7.55 -4.82 -7.44
N THR A 96 -7.85 -4.26 -6.26
CA THR A 96 -8.83 -3.18 -6.13
C THR A 96 -8.39 -1.92 -6.90
N ALA A 97 -7.11 -1.54 -6.78
CA ALA A 97 -6.57 -0.39 -7.52
C ALA A 97 -6.70 -0.59 -9.04
N ASN A 98 -6.31 -1.77 -9.53
CA ASN A 98 -6.33 -2.13 -10.94
C ASN A 98 -7.76 -2.16 -11.48
N ALA A 99 -8.66 -2.87 -10.78
CA ALA A 99 -10.07 -2.98 -11.17
C ALA A 99 -10.78 -1.63 -11.15
N ALA A 100 -10.56 -0.81 -10.11
CA ALA A 100 -11.12 0.54 -10.03
C ALA A 100 -10.62 1.42 -11.20
N THR A 101 -9.34 1.30 -11.56
CA THR A 101 -8.77 2.00 -12.71
C THR A 101 -9.45 1.55 -14.01
N THR A 102 -9.51 0.24 -14.28
CA THR A 102 -10.13 -0.34 -15.48
C THR A 102 -11.61 0.06 -15.61
N VAL A 103 -12.37 0.00 -14.53
CA VAL A 103 -13.80 0.37 -14.53
C VAL A 103 -13.97 1.87 -14.77
N ALA A 104 -13.24 2.71 -14.05
CA ALA A 104 -13.36 4.16 -14.19
C ALA A 104 -12.89 4.67 -15.57
N GLU A 105 -11.84 4.08 -16.14
CA GLU A 105 -11.38 4.37 -17.51
C GLU A 105 -12.46 4.05 -18.55
N ARG A 106 -13.26 3.01 -18.28
CA ARG A 106 -14.31 2.54 -19.20
C ARG A 106 -15.61 3.32 -19.10
N TYR A 107 -15.99 3.81 -17.91
CA TYR A 107 -17.32 4.35 -17.66
C TYR A 107 -17.35 5.80 -17.18
N ASP A 108 -16.34 6.27 -16.44
CA ASP A 108 -16.41 7.54 -15.68
C ASP A 108 -15.44 8.62 -16.17
N GLY A 109 -14.49 8.26 -17.04
CA GLY A 109 -13.52 9.18 -17.65
C GLY A 109 -12.29 9.50 -16.78
N ALA A 110 -11.30 10.17 -17.36
CA ALA A 110 -9.95 10.31 -16.79
C ALA A 110 -9.90 10.99 -15.41
N VAL A 111 -10.79 11.93 -15.12
CA VAL A 111 -10.83 12.63 -13.82
C VAL A 111 -11.35 11.73 -12.70
N ALA A 112 -12.27 10.81 -13.02
CA ALA A 112 -12.84 9.89 -12.04
C ALA A 112 -11.87 8.77 -11.66
N VAL A 113 -10.95 8.37 -12.56
CA VAL A 113 -9.98 7.28 -12.33
C VAL A 113 -9.18 7.48 -11.05
N GLY A 114 -8.61 8.68 -10.85
CA GLY A 114 -7.81 8.98 -9.66
C GLY A 114 -8.63 8.86 -8.37
N THR A 115 -9.84 9.43 -8.38
CA THR A 115 -10.75 9.43 -7.24
C THR A 115 -11.29 8.04 -6.93
N ALA A 116 -11.72 7.29 -7.95
CA ALA A 116 -12.25 5.93 -7.81
C ALA A 116 -11.19 4.97 -7.30
N THR A 117 -9.96 5.06 -7.83
CA THR A 117 -8.82 4.26 -7.37
C THR A 117 -8.48 4.59 -5.93
N PHE A 118 -8.36 5.87 -5.59
CA PHE A 118 -8.07 6.31 -4.22
C PHE A 118 -9.15 5.85 -3.23
N ALA A 119 -10.42 6.13 -3.52
CA ALA A 119 -11.53 5.79 -2.63
C ALA A 119 -11.65 4.27 -2.43
N SER A 120 -11.61 3.49 -3.52
CA SER A 120 -11.72 2.03 -3.45
C SER A 120 -10.54 1.40 -2.71
N THR A 121 -9.31 1.84 -3.01
CA THR A 121 -8.12 1.34 -2.32
C THR A 121 -8.11 1.71 -0.86
N LEU A 122 -8.53 2.92 -0.48
CA LEU A 122 -8.62 3.32 0.91
C LEU A 122 -9.64 2.45 1.67
N LEU A 123 -10.83 2.24 1.09
CA LEU A 123 -11.90 1.44 1.68
C LEU A 123 -11.50 -0.02 1.90
N VAL A 124 -10.68 -0.60 1.02
CA VAL A 124 -10.21 -1.99 1.14
C VAL A 124 -8.95 -2.10 2.00
N ASN A 125 -7.98 -1.20 1.80
CA ASN A 125 -6.67 -1.27 2.44
C ASN A 125 -6.75 -1.01 3.94
N VAL A 126 -7.56 -0.03 4.39
CA VAL A 126 -7.63 0.33 5.81
C VAL A 126 -8.12 -0.84 6.67
N PRO A 127 -9.28 -1.48 6.39
CA PRO A 127 -9.74 -2.61 7.20
C PRO A 127 -8.78 -3.80 7.16
N LEU A 128 -8.23 -4.13 5.98
CA LEU A 128 -7.28 -5.24 5.85
C LEU A 128 -5.95 -4.95 6.56
N GLY A 129 -5.51 -3.69 6.57
CA GLY A 129 -4.31 -3.24 7.28
C GLY A 129 -4.48 -3.41 8.79
N VAL A 130 -5.64 -3.01 9.32
CA VAL A 130 -6.01 -3.26 10.72
C VAL A 130 -6.04 -4.76 11.01
N TRP A 131 -6.73 -5.55 10.18
CA TRP A 131 -6.78 -7.01 10.33
C TRP A 131 -5.38 -7.64 10.35
N LYS A 132 -4.48 -7.23 9.44
CA LYS A 132 -3.09 -7.68 9.43
C LYS A 132 -2.39 -7.34 10.74
N ASP A 133 -2.44 -6.09 11.17
CA ASP A 133 -1.74 -5.62 12.38
C ASP A 133 -2.19 -6.41 13.61
N LEU A 134 -3.49 -6.71 13.72
CA LEU A 134 -4.05 -7.52 14.79
C LEU A 134 -3.50 -8.94 14.79
N ARG A 135 -3.55 -9.63 13.64
CA ARG A 135 -3.01 -10.99 13.53
C ARG A 135 -1.50 -11.04 13.77
N PHE A 136 -0.76 -10.02 13.36
CA PHE A 136 0.67 -9.94 13.64
C PHE A 136 0.96 -9.73 15.12
N ALA A 137 0.16 -8.92 15.81
CA ALA A 137 0.24 -8.77 17.26
C ALA A 137 -0.14 -10.07 17.99
N GLU A 138 -1.13 -10.83 17.51
CA GLU A 138 -1.48 -12.15 18.06
C GLU A 138 -0.37 -13.19 17.87
N ILE A 139 0.26 -13.22 16.69
CA ILE A 139 1.26 -14.23 16.34
C ILE A 139 2.64 -13.93 16.93
N PHE A 140 3.02 -12.65 17.00
CA PHE A 140 4.38 -12.23 17.38
C PHE A 140 4.45 -11.33 18.62
N GLY A 141 3.31 -10.87 19.13
CA GLY A 141 3.24 -10.08 20.35
C GLY A 141 3.36 -10.94 21.61
N SER A 142 3.85 -10.34 22.70
CA SER A 142 3.54 -10.85 24.04
C SER A 142 2.06 -10.56 24.34
N GLY A 143 1.45 -11.27 25.31
CA GLY A 143 0.02 -11.10 25.66
C GLY A 143 -0.43 -9.65 25.93
N ALA A 144 0.51 -8.72 26.19
CA ALA A 144 0.26 -7.28 26.31
C ALA A 144 -0.06 -6.56 24.98
N SER A 145 0.49 -7.00 23.84
CA SER A 145 0.14 -6.45 22.51
C SER A 145 -1.22 -6.94 22.02
N LEU A 146 -1.65 -8.12 22.49
CA LEU A 146 -2.99 -8.66 22.27
C LEU A 146 -4.06 -7.78 22.94
N GLU A 147 -3.81 -7.19 24.11
CA GLU A 147 -4.74 -6.27 24.78
C GLU A 147 -4.88 -4.93 24.01
N ALA A 148 -3.78 -4.41 23.46
CA ALA A 148 -3.80 -3.19 22.63
C ALA A 148 -4.48 -3.40 21.27
N GLY A 149 -4.34 -4.59 20.67
CA GLY A 149 -5.05 -5.00 19.45
C GLY A 149 -6.53 -5.36 19.71
N LYS A 150 -6.82 -6.06 20.81
CA LYS A 150 -8.18 -6.35 21.27
C LYS A 150 -8.96 -5.08 21.59
N ALA A 151 -8.31 -4.03 22.07
CA ALA A 151 -8.96 -2.74 22.29
C ALA A 151 -9.43 -2.06 20.99
N VAL A 152 -8.89 -2.45 19.82
CA VAL A 152 -9.35 -1.97 18.50
C VAL A 152 -10.44 -2.87 17.90
N THR A 153 -10.52 -4.17 18.24
CA THR A 153 -11.46 -5.12 17.62
C THR A 153 -12.50 -5.78 18.52
N THR A 154 -12.38 -5.74 19.84
CA THR A 154 -13.22 -6.53 20.77
C THR A 154 -14.02 -5.73 21.78
N THR A 155 -14.21 -4.42 21.60
CA THR A 155 -15.11 -3.67 22.49
C THR A 155 -15.82 -2.53 21.78
N ALA A 156 -17.13 -2.64 21.61
CA ALA A 156 -18.00 -1.55 22.00
C ALA A 156 -18.44 -1.80 23.47
N PRO A 157 -18.52 -0.82 24.39
CA PRO A 157 -18.24 0.61 24.26
C PRO A 157 -17.31 1.12 25.38
N ARG A 158 -15.99 1.17 25.14
CA ARG A 158 -15.23 2.36 25.53
C ARG A 158 -14.90 3.02 24.22
N GLY A 159 -15.73 3.98 23.82
CA GLY A 159 -15.70 4.54 22.47
C GLY A 159 -14.28 4.88 22.08
N LEU A 160 -13.77 4.23 21.01
CA LEU A 160 -12.51 4.63 20.40
C LEU A 160 -12.60 6.15 20.20
N PRO A 161 -11.66 6.94 20.74
CA PRO A 161 -11.77 8.38 20.67
C PRO A 161 -11.95 8.77 19.21
N ARG A 162 -13.07 9.41 18.85
CA ARG A 162 -13.37 9.79 17.46
C ARG A 162 -12.19 10.51 16.80
N ALA A 163 -11.47 11.31 17.60
CA ALA A 163 -10.24 11.97 17.18
C ALA A 163 -9.10 10.99 16.82
N ALA A 164 -8.88 9.93 17.61
CA ALA A 164 -7.87 8.90 17.30
C ALA A 164 -8.23 8.20 15.99
N THR A 165 -9.48 7.72 15.85
CA THR A 165 -9.97 7.06 14.63
C THR A 165 -9.83 7.96 13.41
N ALA A 166 -10.29 9.21 13.49
CA ALA A 166 -10.18 10.18 12.41
C ALA A 166 -8.72 10.45 12.03
N THR A 167 -7.82 10.56 13.01
CA THR A 167 -6.40 10.82 12.75
C THR A 167 -5.71 9.59 12.13
N PHE A 168 -6.10 8.37 12.53
CA PHE A 168 -5.63 7.14 11.88
C PHE A 168 -6.11 7.03 10.43
N LEU A 169 -7.40 7.30 10.19
CA LEU A 169 -7.96 7.31 8.84
C LEU A 169 -7.30 8.37 7.96
N LEU A 170 -7.07 9.58 8.50
CA LEU A 170 -6.36 10.64 7.79
C LEU A 170 -4.94 10.22 7.42
N ARG A 171 -4.22 9.57 8.36
CA ARG A 171 -2.89 9.03 8.10
C ARG A 171 -2.89 7.99 6.97
N ASP A 172 -3.88 7.11 6.96
CA ASP A 172 -3.99 6.06 5.94
C ASP A 172 -4.38 6.66 4.59
N ALA A 173 -5.28 7.65 4.57
CA ALA A 173 -5.60 8.44 3.39
C ALA A 173 -4.35 9.10 2.80
N VAL A 174 -3.53 9.77 3.61
CA VAL A 174 -2.27 10.38 3.14
C VAL A 174 -1.32 9.33 2.54
N THR A 175 -1.22 8.16 3.18
CA THR A 175 -0.34 7.08 2.69
C THR A 175 -0.82 6.49 1.37
N ILE A 176 -2.12 6.20 1.24
CA ILE A 176 -2.72 5.63 0.03
C ILE A 176 -2.71 6.66 -1.10
N PHE A 177 -3.08 7.91 -0.83
CA PHE A 177 -3.02 9.00 -1.80
C PHE A 177 -1.59 9.21 -2.32
N GLY A 178 -0.62 9.26 -1.40
CA GLY A 178 0.81 9.37 -1.73
C GLY A 178 1.36 8.17 -2.51
N SER A 179 0.66 7.05 -2.51
CA SER A 179 1.10 5.79 -3.12
C SER A 179 0.47 5.49 -4.48
N PHE A 180 -0.81 5.83 -4.67
CA PHE A 180 -1.57 5.46 -5.88
C PHE A 180 -1.97 6.65 -6.75
N THR A 181 -2.06 7.85 -6.18
CA THR A 181 -2.59 9.03 -6.90
C THR A 181 -1.50 10.05 -7.16
N LEU A 182 -0.79 10.44 -6.11
CA LEU A 182 0.23 11.48 -6.18
C LEU A 182 1.40 11.16 -7.13
N PRO A 183 1.91 9.92 -7.23
CA PRO A 183 3.02 9.62 -8.14
C PRO A 183 2.69 9.94 -9.60
N GLY A 184 1.47 9.63 -10.06
CA GLY A 184 1.02 9.95 -11.42
C GLY A 184 0.97 11.45 -11.68
N TRP A 185 0.47 12.23 -10.71
CA TRP A 185 0.43 13.69 -10.82
C TRP A 185 1.83 14.28 -10.89
N VAL A 186 2.73 13.85 -10.01
CA VAL A 186 4.13 14.29 -10.00
C VAL A 186 4.81 13.88 -11.31
N SER A 187 4.62 12.65 -11.79
CA SER A 187 5.18 12.16 -13.04
C SER A 187 4.76 13.01 -14.24
N SER A 188 3.49 13.42 -14.29
CA SER A 188 2.95 14.26 -15.37
C SER A 188 3.45 15.71 -15.32
N ALA A 189 3.83 16.19 -14.14
CA ALA A 189 4.33 17.55 -13.94
C ALA A 189 5.83 17.69 -14.22
N ILE A 190 6.59 16.59 -14.31
CA ILE A 190 8.03 16.63 -14.62
C ILE A 190 8.20 17.01 -16.11
N PRO A 191 8.88 18.12 -16.44
CA PRO A 191 9.12 18.51 -17.82
C PRO A 191 10.01 17.52 -18.57
N ASP A 192 9.82 17.39 -19.89
CA ASP A 192 10.66 16.54 -20.74
C ASP A 192 12.13 16.99 -20.80
N SER A 193 12.40 18.26 -20.47
CA SER A 193 13.76 18.81 -20.35
C SER A 193 14.56 18.22 -19.19
N VAL A 194 13.89 17.76 -18.12
CA VAL A 194 14.54 17.11 -16.97
C VAL A 194 14.70 15.62 -17.23
N MET A 195 13.73 14.99 -17.90
CA MET A 195 13.74 13.56 -18.16
C MET A 195 12.91 13.24 -19.40
N VAL A 196 13.54 12.70 -20.43
CA VAL A 196 12.85 12.45 -21.72
C VAL A 196 11.98 11.20 -21.66
N SER A 197 12.39 10.16 -20.91
CA SER A 197 11.66 8.89 -20.88
C SER A 197 10.50 8.91 -19.89
N SER A 198 9.27 8.84 -20.41
CA SER A 198 8.03 8.75 -19.61
C SER A 198 8.07 7.61 -18.58
N HIS A 199 8.56 6.43 -18.98
CA HIS A 199 8.70 5.27 -18.09
C HIS A 199 9.66 5.53 -16.91
N ALA A 200 10.76 6.27 -17.10
CA ALA A 200 11.65 6.61 -16.00
C ALA A 200 11.02 7.62 -15.03
N LYS A 201 10.21 8.58 -15.55
CA LYS A 201 9.45 9.51 -14.68
C LYS A 201 8.51 8.74 -13.77
N THR A 202 7.74 7.80 -14.32
CA THR A 202 6.83 6.95 -13.55
C THR A 202 7.59 6.08 -12.55
N THR A 203 8.69 5.45 -12.96
CA THR A 203 9.51 4.61 -12.08
C THR A 203 10.06 5.40 -10.89
N ILE A 204 10.69 6.55 -11.14
CA ILE A 204 11.32 7.35 -10.08
C ILE A 204 10.27 7.93 -9.15
N THR A 205 9.16 8.45 -9.68
CA THR A 205 8.08 9.01 -8.84
C THR A 205 7.42 7.91 -8.01
N GLN A 206 7.15 6.73 -8.57
CA GLN A 206 6.59 5.62 -7.81
C GLN A 206 7.55 5.10 -6.72
N LEU A 207 8.86 5.15 -6.93
CA LEU A 207 9.83 4.75 -5.91
C LEU A 207 10.06 5.80 -4.82
N THR A 208 9.86 7.09 -5.12
CA THR A 208 10.22 8.20 -4.21
C THR A 208 9.02 8.85 -3.53
N VAL A 209 7.95 9.14 -4.26
CA VAL A 209 6.78 9.87 -3.74
C VAL A 209 6.12 9.13 -2.55
N PRO A 210 5.93 7.81 -2.56
CA PRO A 210 5.37 7.10 -1.41
C PRO A 210 6.26 7.24 -0.17
N VAL A 211 7.58 7.23 -0.35
CA VAL A 211 8.56 7.39 0.74
C VAL A 211 8.50 8.80 1.31
N VAL A 212 8.49 9.82 0.44
CA VAL A 212 8.39 11.24 0.86
C VAL A 212 7.06 11.51 1.57
N SER A 213 5.96 10.89 1.14
CA SER A 213 4.66 11.02 1.81
C SER A 213 4.71 10.60 3.29
N GLN A 214 5.66 9.74 3.68
CA GLN A 214 5.82 9.36 5.09
C GLN A 214 6.35 10.47 5.96
N LEU A 215 6.99 11.52 5.41
CA LEU A 215 7.33 12.72 6.19
C LEU A 215 6.09 13.43 6.74
N VAL A 216 4.96 13.29 6.04
CA VAL A 216 3.66 13.84 6.47
C VAL A 216 2.85 12.78 7.24
N ALA A 217 2.80 11.54 6.76
CA ALA A 217 1.99 10.50 7.39
C ALA A 217 2.52 10.08 8.78
N SER A 218 3.84 10.13 9.01
CA SER A 218 4.45 9.67 10.27
C SER A 218 4.16 10.58 11.46
N PRO A 219 4.26 11.93 11.36
CA PRO A 219 3.77 12.82 12.41
C PRO A 219 2.29 12.59 12.73
N ILE A 220 1.43 12.44 11.72
CA ILE A 220 -0.01 12.18 11.91
C ILE A 220 -0.21 10.85 12.65
N HIS A 221 0.55 9.81 12.29
CA HIS A 221 0.52 8.52 12.99
C HIS A 221 0.84 8.65 14.48
N LEU A 222 1.88 9.40 14.84
CA LEU A 222 2.26 9.59 16.25
C LEU A 222 1.21 10.40 17.02
N ILE A 223 0.59 11.39 16.39
CA ILE A 223 -0.51 12.15 16.98
C ILE A 223 -1.73 11.24 17.18
N ALA A 224 -2.03 10.34 16.24
CA ALA A 224 -3.10 9.36 16.37
C ALA A 224 -2.89 8.42 17.57
N LEU A 225 -1.65 7.93 17.75
CA LEU A 225 -1.27 7.13 18.91
C LEU A 225 -1.43 7.92 20.21
N ASP A 226 -1.04 9.20 20.24
CA ASP A 226 -1.20 10.03 21.42
C ASP A 226 -2.68 10.31 21.76
N TYR A 227 -3.55 10.49 20.75
CA TYR A 227 -5.00 10.58 20.94
C TYR A 227 -5.61 9.29 21.49
N TYR A 228 -5.07 8.15 21.08
CA TYR A 228 -5.50 6.84 21.56
C TYR A 228 -5.08 6.59 23.01
N GLU A 229 -3.80 6.82 23.34
CA GLU A 229 -3.24 6.65 24.68
C GLU A 229 -3.84 7.63 25.70
N ARG A 230 -3.97 8.90 25.32
CA ARG A 230 -4.45 9.97 26.21
C ARG A 230 -5.78 10.49 25.72
N GLN A 231 -6.85 9.88 26.21
CA GLN A 231 -8.22 10.25 25.84
C GLN A 231 -8.68 11.59 26.45
N THR A 232 -7.90 12.16 27.37
CA THR A 232 -8.14 13.47 27.98
C THR A 232 -8.10 14.60 26.93
N ARG A 233 -8.93 15.63 27.12
CA ARG A 233 -8.88 16.85 26.30
C ARG A 233 -7.57 17.59 26.57
N LEU A 234 -6.64 17.49 25.62
CA LEU A 234 -5.37 18.21 25.62
C LEU A 234 -5.25 18.99 24.31
N PRO A 235 -4.70 20.21 24.34
CA PRO A 235 -4.45 20.97 23.12
C PRO A 235 -3.47 20.22 22.21
N LEU A 236 -3.65 20.37 20.89
CA LEU A 236 -2.85 19.67 19.89
C LEU A 236 -1.34 19.99 20.03
N SER A 237 -1.00 21.22 20.44
CA SER A 237 0.38 21.65 20.70
C SER A 237 1.10 20.75 21.71
N ASN A 238 0.43 20.35 22.80
CA ASN A 238 0.99 19.47 23.82
C ASN A 238 1.22 18.04 23.30
N ARG A 239 0.37 17.60 22.36
CA ARG A 239 0.51 16.30 21.70
C ARG A 239 1.71 16.31 20.75
N VAL A 240 1.80 17.33 19.91
CA VAL A 240 2.92 17.55 18.98
C VAL A 240 4.25 17.69 19.72
N ALA A 241 4.29 18.47 20.80
CA ALA A 241 5.51 18.68 21.58
C ALA A 241 6.07 17.38 22.17
N ARG A 242 5.19 16.44 22.57
CA ARG A 242 5.58 15.12 23.09
C ARG A 242 6.05 14.17 21.99
N THR A 243 5.35 14.16 20.85
CA THR A 243 5.62 13.19 19.78
C THR A 243 6.82 13.57 18.91
N ARG A 244 7.19 14.85 18.85
CA ARG A 244 8.29 15.35 17.97
C ARG A 244 9.60 14.58 18.10
N GLY A 245 9.97 14.17 19.31
CA GLY A 245 11.22 13.43 19.56
C GLY A 245 11.24 12.04 18.92
N HIS A 246 10.07 11.44 18.68
CA HIS A 246 9.91 10.12 18.09
C HIS A 246 9.71 10.16 16.57
N VAL A 247 9.49 11.35 15.98
CA VAL A 247 9.22 11.52 14.54
C VAL A 247 10.35 10.94 13.68
N PRO A 248 11.64 11.25 13.89
CA PRO A 248 12.69 10.76 12.99
C PRO A 248 12.78 9.23 12.96
N SER A 249 12.72 8.58 14.13
CA SER A 249 12.73 7.12 14.23
C SER A 249 11.50 6.50 13.55
N THR A 250 10.32 7.10 13.74
CA THR A 250 9.07 6.63 13.15
C THR A 250 9.06 6.76 11.63
N VAL A 251 9.55 7.89 11.11
CA VAL A 251 9.71 8.12 9.67
C VAL A 251 10.58 7.04 9.05
N VAL A 252 11.79 6.80 9.59
CA VAL A 252 12.70 5.79 9.05
C VAL A 252 12.04 4.41 9.02
N MET A 253 11.41 4.00 10.12
CA MET A 253 10.72 2.71 10.20
C MET A 253 9.60 2.57 9.18
N ARG A 254 8.85 3.65 8.94
CA ARG A 254 7.74 3.66 7.98
C ARG A 254 8.25 3.69 6.54
N CYS A 255 9.27 4.49 6.23
CA CYS A 255 9.90 4.51 4.91
C CYS A 255 10.39 3.11 4.50
N VAL A 256 11.08 2.40 5.40
CA VAL A 256 11.57 1.03 5.14
C VAL A 256 10.44 0.07 4.78
N ARG A 257 9.27 0.21 5.41
CA ARG A 257 8.09 -0.63 5.14
C ARG A 257 7.36 -0.25 3.84
N ILE A 258 7.35 1.02 3.50
CA ILE A 258 6.65 1.55 2.32
C ILE A 258 7.38 1.20 1.02
N ILE A 259 8.72 1.10 1.04
CA ILE A 259 9.52 0.81 -0.16
C ILE A 259 9.10 -0.50 -0.85
N PRO A 260 9.06 -1.67 -0.16
CA PRO A 260 8.61 -2.90 -0.81
C PRO A 260 7.14 -2.84 -1.24
N ALA A 261 6.27 -2.30 -0.39
CA ALA A 261 4.83 -2.27 -0.60
C ALA A 261 4.42 -1.34 -1.75
N PHE A 262 4.70 -0.05 -1.62
CA PHE A 262 4.14 0.95 -2.53
C PHE A 262 5.16 1.51 -3.51
N GLY A 263 6.45 1.25 -3.31
CA GLY A 263 7.48 1.49 -4.33
C GLY A 263 7.54 0.33 -5.32
N ILE A 264 8.24 -0.73 -4.91
CA ILE A 264 8.53 -1.89 -5.78
C ILE A 264 7.25 -2.62 -6.17
N GLY A 265 6.35 -2.88 -5.21
CA GLY A 265 5.12 -3.64 -5.47
C GLY A 265 4.16 -2.94 -6.43
N CYS A 266 3.96 -1.61 -6.28
CA CYS A 266 3.14 -0.85 -7.24
C CYS A 266 3.76 -0.81 -8.63
N LEU A 267 5.08 -0.65 -8.73
CA LEU A 267 5.77 -0.66 -10.01
C LEU A 267 5.66 -2.03 -10.71
N ALA A 268 5.94 -3.11 -9.97
CA ALA A 268 5.76 -4.48 -10.48
C ALA A 268 4.31 -4.73 -10.93
N ASN A 269 3.34 -4.23 -10.17
CA ASN A 269 1.92 -4.34 -10.50
C ASN A 269 1.56 -3.60 -11.78
N LEU A 270 2.09 -2.40 -12.00
CA LEU A 270 1.86 -1.65 -13.24
C LEU A 270 2.40 -2.39 -14.47
N GLU A 271 3.62 -2.91 -14.37
CA GLU A 271 4.26 -3.67 -15.46
C GLU A 271 3.53 -4.98 -15.74
N LEU A 272 3.20 -5.74 -14.68
CA LEU A 272 2.47 -6.99 -14.79
C LEU A 272 1.05 -6.77 -15.31
N ARG A 273 0.37 -5.69 -14.92
CA ARG A 273 -0.96 -5.34 -15.44
C ARG A 273 -0.90 -5.08 -16.94
N THR A 274 0.06 -4.29 -17.39
CA THR A 274 0.27 -4.01 -18.82
C THR A 274 0.56 -5.30 -19.59
N PHE A 275 1.39 -6.18 -19.04
CA PHE A 275 1.70 -7.48 -19.62
C PHE A 275 0.47 -8.40 -19.72
N PHE A 276 -0.26 -8.61 -18.63
CA PHE A 276 -1.39 -9.55 -18.60
C PHE A 276 -2.59 -9.05 -19.41
N GLN A 277 -2.89 -7.74 -19.38
CA GLN A 277 -3.95 -7.18 -20.21
C GLN A 277 -3.59 -7.23 -21.71
N GLY A 278 -2.32 -6.96 -22.05
CA GLY A 278 -1.82 -7.11 -23.42
C GLY A 278 -1.78 -8.56 -23.90
N TRP A 279 -1.61 -9.51 -23.00
CA TRP A 279 -1.74 -10.94 -23.30
C TRP A 279 -3.20 -11.34 -23.51
N ALA A 280 -4.11 -10.88 -22.64
CA ALA A 280 -5.54 -11.15 -22.74
C ALA A 280 -6.14 -10.63 -24.06
N SER A 281 -5.73 -9.43 -24.49
CA SER A 281 -6.21 -8.83 -25.76
C SER A 281 -5.71 -9.55 -27.02
N ARG A 282 -4.64 -10.36 -26.93
CA ARG A 282 -4.14 -11.17 -28.05
C ARG A 282 -4.88 -12.50 -28.20
N MET A 283 -5.60 -12.94 -27.17
CA MET A 283 -6.32 -14.22 -27.17
C MET A 283 -7.81 -14.10 -27.51
N THR A 284 -8.37 -12.89 -27.44
CA THR A 284 -9.76 -12.56 -27.81
C THR A 284 -9.81 -11.98 -29.21
#